data_AF-Q849U0-F1
#
_entry.id   AF-Q849U0-F1
#
_cell.length_a   1.000
_cell.length_b   1.000
_cell.length_c   1.000
_cell.angle_alpha   90.00
_cell.angle_beta   90.00
_cell.angle_gamma   90.00
#
_symmetry.space_group_name_H-M   'P 1'
#
loop_
_entity.id
_entity.type
_entity.pdbx_description
1 polymer ?
#
loop_
_entity_poly.entity_id
_entity_poly.type
_entity_poly.pdbx_seq_one_letter_code
_entity_poly.pdbx_strand_id
1 'polypeptide(L)'
;MKAFLHHLQNEAKLIISLTYCVDGEFALNEIARATLQQYGIVQLSSATNSDSETEAATSKAVKTAYDKAVEAKTTADGKVGLNGNESINGEKSFENRIVAKRNIRISDSQHYASHGDHLNIGANNGDCWFEYKSNNREIGTLRIHANGDLTYKRQKIYHAGAKPQFNTDIEGKPNTLAGYGIGNFKVEEFRGNLNTLKTDGIYAITQASRSQNLPVSTSYHIQVIAGSDGAWCRQLAYVAYSTDMYERHQTSQAEDNWSAWG
;
A
#
# COMPACT_ATOMS: atom_id res chain seq x y z
N MET A 1 -24.96 49.01 92.85
CA MET A 1 -24.12 49.93 92.04
C MET A 1 -23.47 49.27 90.82
N LYS A 2 -22.90 48.05 90.90
CA LYS A 2 -22.30 47.34 89.73
C LYS A 2 -23.27 47.04 88.56
N ALA A 3 -24.53 46.70 88.85
CA ALA A 3 -25.53 46.42 87.80
C ALA A 3 -25.92 47.65 86.97
N PHE A 4 -25.94 48.84 87.60
CA PHE A 4 -26.26 50.10 86.94
C PHE A 4 -25.11 50.56 86.03
N LEU A 5 -23.85 50.35 86.46
CA LEU A 5 -22.67 50.63 85.64
C LEU A 5 -22.59 49.72 84.40
N HIS A 6 -22.93 48.44 84.54
CA HIS A 6 -22.90 47.48 83.43
C HIS A 6 -24.01 47.75 82.39
N HIS A 7 -25.17 48.23 82.84
CA HIS A 7 -26.25 48.66 81.95
C HIS A 7 -25.87 49.91 81.17
N LEU A 8 -25.30 50.92 81.84
CA LEU A 8 -24.81 52.15 81.19
C LEU A 8 -23.64 51.88 80.24
N GLN A 9 -22.75 50.92 80.52
CA GLN A 9 -21.68 50.54 79.60
C GLN A 9 -22.20 49.82 78.34
N ASN A 10 -23.25 49.02 78.46
CA ASN A 10 -23.88 48.37 77.31
C ASN A 10 -24.69 49.36 76.46
N GLU A 11 -25.40 50.29 77.09
CA GLU A 11 -26.10 51.35 76.36
C GLU A 11 -25.11 52.30 75.67
N ALA A 12 -24.01 52.67 76.34
CA ALA A 12 -22.93 53.45 75.70
C ALA A 12 -22.30 52.72 74.51
N LYS A 13 -22.07 51.40 74.60
CA LYS A 13 -21.58 50.58 73.48
C LYS A 13 -22.56 50.52 72.31
N LEU A 14 -23.85 50.38 72.60
CA LEU A 14 -24.90 50.32 71.58
C LEU A 14 -25.10 51.68 70.91
N ILE A 15 -25.05 52.78 71.68
CA ILE A 15 -25.14 54.15 71.18
C ILE A 15 -23.92 54.49 70.31
N ILE A 16 -22.70 54.15 70.72
CA ILE A 16 -21.50 54.33 69.90
C ILE A 16 -21.65 53.57 68.57
N SER A 17 -22.18 52.34 68.57
CA SER A 17 -22.39 51.56 67.34
C SER A 17 -23.46 52.13 66.39
N LEU A 18 -24.39 52.94 66.88
CA LEU A 18 -25.46 53.57 66.10
C LEU A 18 -25.11 55.00 65.64
N THR A 19 -24.28 55.74 66.39
CA THR A 19 -23.85 57.10 66.03
C THR A 19 -23.03 57.13 64.73
N TYR A 20 -22.25 56.08 64.44
CA TYR A 20 -21.52 55.96 63.16
C TYR A 20 -22.42 55.73 61.93
N CYS A 21 -23.73 55.52 62.10
CA CYS A 21 -24.66 55.39 60.97
C CYS A 21 -25.23 56.73 60.48
N VAL A 22 -24.97 57.85 61.17
CA VAL A 22 -25.71 59.12 60.94
C VAL A 22 -24.85 60.23 60.28
N ASP A 23 -23.52 60.22 60.42
CA ASP A 23 -22.65 61.33 59.99
C ASP A 23 -21.76 61.04 58.76
N GLY A 24 -22.29 60.34 57.76
CA GLY A 24 -21.90 60.50 56.34
C GLY A 24 -20.45 60.26 55.87
N GLU A 25 -19.46 60.02 56.73
CA GLU A 25 -18.06 59.82 56.35
C GLU A 25 -17.48 58.56 57.02
N PHE A 26 -17.68 57.41 56.38
CA PHE A 26 -16.87 56.21 56.66
C PHE A 26 -15.49 56.39 56.03
N ALA A 27 -14.45 56.56 56.83
CA ALA A 27 -13.08 56.52 56.33
C ALA A 27 -12.73 55.07 55.93
N LEU A 28 -12.37 54.85 54.66
CA LEU A 28 -12.11 53.52 54.06
C LEU A 28 -11.01 52.70 54.78
N ASN A 29 -10.20 53.34 55.64
CA ASN A 29 -9.15 52.71 56.44
C ASN A 29 -9.67 51.99 57.70
N GLU A 30 -10.92 52.18 58.11
CA GLU A 30 -11.51 51.51 59.28
C GLU A 30 -12.25 50.20 58.93
N ILE A 31 -12.45 49.90 57.64
CA ILE A 31 -13.03 48.64 57.16
C ILE A 31 -11.91 47.77 56.58
N ALA A 32 -11.70 46.59 57.15
CA ALA A 32 -10.69 45.65 56.69
C ALA A 32 -10.93 45.18 55.24
N ARG A 33 -9.86 44.80 54.52
CA ARG A 33 -9.98 44.17 53.20
C ARG A 33 -10.59 42.78 53.32
N ALA A 34 -11.38 42.38 52.33
CA ALA A 34 -11.85 41.00 52.29
C ALA A 34 -10.69 40.03 52.00
N THR A 35 -10.74 38.86 52.62
CA THR A 35 -9.89 37.70 52.33
C THR A 35 -10.78 36.45 52.25
N LEU A 36 -10.19 35.28 51.98
CA LEU A 36 -10.93 34.03 52.00
C LEU A 36 -11.45 33.65 53.40
N GLN A 37 -10.93 34.27 54.47
CA GLN A 37 -11.27 33.98 55.86
C GLN A 37 -11.91 35.16 56.61
N GLN A 38 -11.90 36.37 56.03
CA GLN A 38 -12.37 37.59 56.68
C GLN A 38 -13.24 38.42 55.71
N TYR A 39 -14.43 38.82 56.16
CA TYR A 39 -15.30 39.74 55.40
C TYR A 39 -14.69 41.15 55.36
N GLY A 40 -14.87 41.87 54.24
CA GLY A 40 -14.32 43.21 54.04
C GLY A 40 -14.64 43.86 52.69
N ILE A 41 -14.00 44.99 52.35
CA ILE A 41 -14.15 45.68 51.06
C ILE A 41 -13.14 45.14 50.03
N VAL A 42 -13.56 45.03 48.75
CA VAL A 42 -12.73 44.63 47.60
C VAL A 42 -12.79 45.66 46.48
N GLN A 43 -11.67 45.84 45.77
CA GLN A 43 -11.63 46.60 44.52
C GLN A 43 -12.12 45.72 43.37
N LEU A 44 -12.82 46.29 42.40
CA LEU A 44 -13.38 45.53 41.27
C LEU A 44 -12.51 45.67 40.02
N SER A 45 -12.27 44.55 39.35
CA SER A 45 -11.46 44.50 38.13
C SER A 45 -12.23 43.86 36.98
N SER A 46 -12.15 44.46 35.80
CA SER A 46 -12.77 43.91 34.57
C SER A 46 -11.76 43.21 33.66
N ALA A 47 -10.52 43.01 34.12
CA ALA A 47 -9.52 42.23 33.42
C ALA A 47 -9.89 40.73 33.44
N THR A 48 -9.55 39.99 32.38
CA THR A 48 -9.84 38.54 32.25
C THR A 48 -8.61 37.66 32.47
N ASN A 49 -7.46 38.28 32.73
CA ASN A 49 -6.15 37.67 32.92
C ASN A 49 -5.40 38.35 34.09
N SER A 50 -6.13 38.88 35.07
CA SER A 50 -5.51 39.48 36.26
C SER A 50 -5.04 38.39 37.22
N ASP A 51 -3.80 38.49 37.66
CA ASP A 51 -3.23 37.64 38.72
C ASP A 51 -3.41 38.26 40.12
N SER A 52 -4.17 39.35 40.26
CA SER A 52 -4.38 40.05 41.53
C SER A 52 -5.22 39.21 42.51
N GLU A 53 -4.66 38.88 43.67
CA GLU A 53 -5.37 38.23 44.77
C GLU A 53 -6.21 39.21 45.61
N THR A 54 -6.15 40.50 45.29
CA THR A 54 -6.70 41.57 46.13
C THR A 54 -7.84 42.36 45.47
N GLU A 55 -8.17 42.01 44.22
CA GLU A 55 -9.29 42.52 43.44
C GLU A 55 -10.30 41.39 43.19
N ALA A 56 -11.59 41.74 43.15
CA ALA A 56 -12.65 40.83 42.74
C ALA A 56 -13.00 41.05 41.26
N ALA A 57 -13.25 39.95 40.53
CA ALA A 57 -13.67 40.01 39.14
C ALA A 57 -15.09 40.59 39.00
N THR A 58 -15.28 41.50 38.05
CA THR A 58 -16.63 41.97 37.68
C THR A 58 -17.39 40.92 36.87
N SER A 59 -18.73 41.02 36.86
CA SER A 59 -19.57 40.22 35.97
C SER A 59 -19.18 40.36 34.49
N LYS A 60 -18.67 41.53 34.09
CA LYS A 60 -18.13 41.79 32.74
C LYS A 60 -16.90 40.94 32.44
N ALA A 61 -15.95 40.83 33.37
CA ALA A 61 -14.79 39.95 33.22
C ALA A 61 -15.22 38.48 33.10
N VAL A 62 -16.09 38.02 34.00
CA VAL A 62 -16.59 36.63 34.01
C VAL A 62 -17.32 36.30 32.71
N LYS A 63 -18.20 37.19 32.23
CA LYS A 63 -18.91 37.03 30.96
C LYS A 63 -17.95 36.94 29.78
N THR A 64 -16.95 37.83 29.73
CA THR A 64 -15.96 37.83 28.65
C THR A 64 -15.13 36.54 28.63
N ALA A 65 -14.71 36.05 29.80
CA ALA A 65 -14.01 34.78 29.91
C ALA A 65 -14.89 33.59 29.49
N TYR A 66 -16.15 33.59 29.92
CA TYR A 66 -17.13 32.58 29.52
C TYR A 66 -17.34 32.56 28.00
N ASP A 67 -17.53 33.73 27.38
CA ASP A 67 -17.76 33.83 25.94
C ASP A 67 -16.55 33.34 25.13
N LYS A 68 -15.31 33.66 25.55
CA LYS A 68 -14.08 33.10 24.96
C LYS A 68 -14.00 31.57 25.12
N ALA A 69 -14.39 31.04 26.28
CA ALA A 69 -14.42 29.60 26.51
C ALA A 69 -15.43 28.91 25.58
N VAL A 70 -16.60 29.52 25.36
CA VAL A 70 -17.61 29.04 24.41
C VAL A 70 -17.09 29.08 22.97
N GLU A 71 -16.41 30.16 22.57
CA GLU A 71 -15.82 30.29 21.23
C GLU A 71 -14.75 29.23 20.97
N ALA A 72 -13.85 29.01 21.94
CA ALA A 72 -12.81 27.98 21.87
C ALA A 72 -13.42 26.58 21.76
N LYS A 73 -14.44 26.27 22.57
CA LYS A 73 -15.17 25.01 22.50
C LYS A 73 -15.82 24.81 21.13
N THR A 74 -16.49 25.84 20.61
CA THR A 74 -17.16 25.79 19.30
C THR A 74 -16.14 25.55 18.17
N THR A 75 -15.00 26.22 18.23
CA THR A 75 -13.90 26.03 17.27
C THR A 75 -13.32 24.61 17.33
N ALA A 76 -13.16 24.07 18.54
CA ALA A 76 -12.65 22.71 18.74
C ALA A 76 -13.64 21.65 18.22
N ASP A 77 -14.92 21.79 18.59
CA ASP A 77 -16.00 20.91 18.14
C ASP A 77 -16.13 20.91 16.59
N GLY A 78 -15.80 22.03 15.94
CA GLY A 78 -15.81 22.16 14.48
C GLY A 78 -14.61 21.55 13.74
N LYS A 79 -13.51 21.22 14.44
CA LYS A 79 -12.26 20.73 13.80
C LYS A 79 -12.19 19.21 13.65
N VAL A 80 -12.85 18.45 14.52
CA VAL A 80 -12.91 16.98 14.42
C VAL A 80 -14.29 16.50 14.84
N GLY A 81 -15.08 16.04 13.88
CA GLY A 81 -16.40 15.49 14.14
C GLY A 81 -16.24 14.11 14.77
N LEU A 82 -16.41 13.98 16.08
CA LEU A 82 -16.24 12.70 16.77
C LEU A 82 -17.17 11.57 16.26
N ASN A 83 -18.30 11.92 15.64
CA ASN A 83 -19.33 10.96 15.23
C ASN A 83 -20.02 11.31 13.90
N GLY A 84 -19.46 12.20 13.08
CA GLY A 84 -20.11 12.74 11.88
C GLY A 84 -19.30 12.60 10.59
N ASN A 85 -19.91 12.96 9.46
CA ASN A 85 -19.20 13.11 8.20
C ASN A 85 -18.29 14.34 8.28
N GLU A 86 -17.03 14.19 7.90
CA GLU A 86 -16.09 15.30 7.74
C GLU A 86 -15.89 15.60 6.25
N SER A 87 -15.95 16.87 5.87
CA SER A 87 -15.51 17.35 4.56
C SER A 87 -14.19 18.08 4.73
N ILE A 88 -13.18 17.69 3.95
CA ILE A 88 -11.85 18.32 3.98
C ILE A 88 -11.68 19.03 2.64
N ASN A 89 -11.52 20.35 2.68
CA ASN A 89 -11.21 21.16 1.51
C ASN A 89 -9.69 21.30 1.38
N GLY A 90 -9.01 20.22 1.00
CA GLY A 90 -7.55 20.16 0.86
C GLY A 90 -6.99 18.75 0.96
N GLU A 91 -5.67 18.64 0.91
CA GLU A 91 -4.96 17.37 1.07
C GLU A 91 -4.80 17.01 2.55
N LYS A 92 -4.93 15.70 2.86
CA LYS A 92 -4.70 15.17 4.20
C LYS A 92 -3.58 14.15 4.15
N SER A 93 -2.51 14.41 4.91
CA SER A 93 -1.42 13.46 5.11
C SER A 93 -1.65 12.66 6.39
N PHE A 94 -1.43 11.35 6.32
CA PHE A 94 -1.48 10.45 7.48
C PHE A 94 -0.10 9.83 7.68
N GLU A 95 0.58 10.19 8.76
CA GLU A 95 1.92 9.68 9.08
C GLU A 95 1.90 8.25 9.65
N ASN A 96 0.70 7.69 9.86
CA ASN A 96 0.51 6.37 10.42
C ASN A 96 -0.65 5.64 9.70
N ARG A 97 -0.89 4.39 10.10
CA ARG A 97 -1.89 3.49 9.49
C ARG A 97 -3.30 4.06 9.55
N ILE A 98 -3.97 4.04 8.41
CA ILE A 98 -5.42 4.26 8.30
C ILE A 98 -6.12 2.93 8.61
N VAL A 99 -7.01 2.93 9.61
CA VAL A 99 -7.85 1.77 9.96
C VAL A 99 -9.31 2.12 9.73
N ALA A 100 -9.87 1.68 8.61
CA ALA A 100 -11.29 1.80 8.35
C ALA A 100 -12.04 0.58 8.95
N LYS A 101 -13.03 0.83 9.80
CA LYS A 101 -13.90 -0.22 10.38
C LYS A 101 -14.92 -0.78 9.37
N ARG A 102 -14.96 -0.17 8.19
CA ARG A 102 -15.71 -0.56 6.99
C ARG A 102 -14.79 -0.36 5.78
N ASN A 103 -15.33 -0.51 4.59
CA ASN A 103 -14.61 -0.29 3.35
C ASN A 103 -14.23 1.19 3.16
N ILE A 104 -13.23 1.43 2.33
CA ILE A 104 -12.92 2.76 1.78
C ILE A 104 -13.60 2.87 0.41
N ARG A 105 -14.38 3.94 0.22
CA ARG A 105 -15.04 4.24 -1.05
C ARG A 105 -14.39 5.45 -1.70
N ILE A 106 -14.08 5.34 -2.98
CA ILE A 106 -13.48 6.41 -3.78
C ILE A 106 -14.38 6.65 -4.99
N SER A 107 -14.84 7.89 -5.14
CA SER A 107 -15.66 8.36 -6.25
C SER A 107 -15.12 9.69 -6.75
N ASP A 108 -15.28 9.94 -8.05
CA ASP A 108 -14.86 11.18 -8.70
C ASP A 108 -15.75 12.38 -8.31
N SER A 109 -17.03 12.15 -8.00
CA SER A 109 -17.97 13.22 -7.65
C SER A 109 -19.02 12.78 -6.62
N GLN A 110 -19.65 13.78 -5.99
CA GLN A 110 -20.80 13.55 -5.10
C GLN A 110 -21.97 12.91 -5.85
N HIS A 111 -22.18 13.24 -7.13
CA HIS A 111 -23.21 12.63 -7.96
C HIS A 111 -22.98 11.12 -8.07
N TYR A 112 -21.79 10.68 -8.47
CA TYR A 112 -21.48 9.26 -8.58
C TYR A 112 -21.51 8.54 -7.22
N ALA A 113 -20.98 9.17 -6.17
CA ALA A 113 -21.02 8.63 -4.82
C ALA A 113 -22.45 8.38 -4.34
N SER A 114 -23.39 9.30 -4.60
CA SER A 114 -24.79 9.18 -4.19
C SER A 114 -25.56 8.11 -4.98
N HIS A 115 -25.20 7.89 -6.24
CA HIS A 115 -25.73 6.80 -7.06
C HIS A 115 -25.10 5.44 -6.70
N GLY A 116 -24.05 5.41 -5.88
CA GLY A 116 -23.37 4.17 -5.50
C GLY A 116 -22.34 3.71 -6.52
N ASP A 117 -21.82 4.64 -7.33
CA ASP A 117 -20.72 4.42 -8.27
C ASP A 117 -19.38 4.75 -7.60
N HIS A 118 -18.59 3.73 -7.28
CA HIS A 118 -17.34 3.89 -6.52
C HIS A 118 -16.38 2.72 -6.69
N LEU A 119 -15.09 2.98 -6.50
CA LEU A 119 -14.14 1.94 -6.13
C LEU A 119 -14.33 1.64 -4.64
N ASN A 120 -14.66 0.40 -4.34
CA ASN A 120 -14.84 -0.15 -3.01
C ASN A 120 -13.62 -1.00 -2.64
N ILE A 121 -12.85 -0.55 -1.65
CA ILE A 121 -11.64 -1.24 -1.17
C ILE A 121 -11.91 -1.77 0.23
N GLY A 122 -11.70 -3.05 0.45
CA GLY A 122 -11.97 -3.65 1.74
C GLY A 122 -11.33 -5.01 1.94
N ALA A 123 -11.45 -5.50 3.17
CA ALA A 123 -11.06 -6.83 3.55
C ALA A 123 -11.98 -7.36 4.65
N ASN A 124 -12.07 -8.69 4.75
CA ASN A 124 -12.68 -9.40 5.85
C ASN A 124 -11.79 -10.59 6.25
N ASN A 125 -12.30 -11.50 7.08
CA ASN A 125 -11.55 -12.66 7.55
C ASN A 125 -11.21 -13.69 6.44
N GLY A 126 -11.83 -13.59 5.26
CA GLY A 126 -11.62 -14.52 4.15
C GLY A 126 -10.96 -13.90 2.93
N ASP A 127 -11.17 -12.62 2.67
CA ASP A 127 -10.84 -11.98 1.39
C ASP A 127 -10.38 -10.53 1.56
N CYS A 128 -9.57 -10.03 0.62
CA CYS A 128 -9.43 -8.60 0.36
C CYS A 128 -9.77 -8.28 -1.11
N TRP A 129 -10.30 -7.09 -1.38
CA TRP A 129 -10.82 -6.76 -2.70
C TRP A 129 -10.63 -5.30 -3.12
N PHE A 130 -10.53 -5.14 -4.44
CA PHE A 130 -10.74 -3.92 -5.18
C PHE A 130 -11.94 -4.14 -6.09
N GLU A 131 -13.05 -3.49 -5.77
CA GLU A 131 -14.34 -3.73 -6.43
C GLU A 131 -14.88 -2.44 -7.01
N TYR A 132 -15.14 -2.41 -8.31
CA TYR A 132 -15.93 -1.33 -8.91
C TYR A 132 -17.42 -1.62 -8.72
N LYS A 133 -18.11 -0.71 -8.03
CA LYS A 133 -19.56 -0.67 -7.90
C LYS A 133 -20.14 0.36 -8.86
N SER A 134 -21.27 0.02 -9.49
CA SER A 134 -22.15 1.00 -10.12
C SER A 134 -23.59 0.76 -9.73
N ASN A 135 -24.35 1.80 -9.39
CA ASN A 135 -25.71 1.69 -8.87
C ASN A 135 -25.80 0.70 -7.69
N ASN A 136 -24.79 0.71 -6.82
CA ASN A 136 -24.58 -0.24 -5.71
C ASN A 136 -24.44 -1.73 -6.12
N ARG A 137 -24.32 -2.03 -7.41
CA ARG A 137 -24.10 -3.38 -7.94
C ARG A 137 -22.62 -3.62 -8.19
N GLU A 138 -22.14 -4.83 -7.90
CA GLU A 138 -20.81 -5.28 -8.30
C GLU A 138 -20.70 -5.34 -9.83
N ILE A 139 -19.78 -4.57 -10.41
CA ILE A 139 -19.52 -4.58 -11.86
C ILE A 139 -18.26 -5.37 -12.19
N GLY A 140 -17.21 -5.20 -11.40
CA GLY A 140 -15.96 -5.92 -11.53
C GLY A 140 -15.21 -5.96 -10.20
N THR A 141 -14.69 -7.13 -9.87
CA THR A 141 -13.97 -7.36 -8.62
C THR A 141 -12.67 -8.05 -8.92
N LEU A 142 -11.57 -7.47 -8.46
CA LEU A 142 -10.30 -8.17 -8.25
C LEU A 142 -10.22 -8.54 -6.76
N ARG A 143 -10.03 -9.82 -6.45
CA ARG A 143 -10.06 -10.32 -5.08
C ARG A 143 -8.87 -11.24 -4.81
N ILE A 144 -8.25 -11.08 -3.65
CA ILE A 144 -7.29 -12.04 -3.10
C ILE A 144 -7.98 -12.76 -1.96
N HIS A 145 -7.96 -14.08 -2.02
CA HIS A 145 -8.52 -14.96 -1.00
C HIS A 145 -7.46 -15.33 0.04
N ALA A 146 -7.88 -15.66 1.26
CA ALA A 146 -7.00 -16.07 2.35
C ALA A 146 -6.17 -17.34 2.03
N ASN A 147 -6.64 -18.15 1.08
CA ASN A 147 -5.91 -19.32 0.57
C ASN A 147 -4.85 -18.97 -0.51
N GLY A 148 -4.65 -17.68 -0.81
CA GLY A 148 -3.69 -17.18 -1.78
C GLY A 148 -4.21 -17.07 -3.22
N ASP A 149 -5.45 -17.46 -3.50
CA ASP A 149 -6.02 -17.34 -4.84
C ASP A 149 -6.26 -15.87 -5.21
N LEU A 150 -5.82 -15.45 -6.40
CA LEU A 150 -6.22 -14.19 -7.02
C LEU A 150 -7.36 -14.46 -8.01
N THR A 151 -8.50 -13.80 -7.84
CA THR A 151 -9.68 -13.95 -8.70
C THR A 151 -10.15 -12.65 -9.32
N TYR A 152 -10.72 -12.75 -10.52
CA TYR A 152 -11.54 -11.71 -11.15
C TYR A 152 -12.97 -12.23 -11.27
N LYS A 153 -13.96 -11.48 -10.79
CA LYS A 153 -15.39 -11.90 -10.79
C LYS A 153 -15.61 -13.32 -10.23
N ARG A 154 -14.84 -13.67 -9.19
CA ARG A 154 -14.84 -14.99 -8.51
C ARG A 154 -14.23 -16.15 -9.33
N GLN A 155 -13.58 -15.85 -10.46
CA GLN A 155 -12.83 -16.83 -11.25
C GLN A 155 -11.34 -16.63 -11.01
N LYS A 156 -10.58 -17.71 -10.78
CA LYS A 156 -9.12 -17.61 -10.57
C LYS A 156 -8.47 -17.00 -11.80
N ILE A 157 -7.61 -16.01 -11.61
CA ILE A 157 -6.82 -15.42 -12.69
C ILE A 157 -5.61 -16.32 -12.99
N TYR A 158 -5.13 -17.06 -11.99
CA TYR A 158 -4.10 -18.07 -12.16
C TYR A 158 -4.53 -19.33 -11.42
N HIS A 159 -4.69 -20.42 -12.16
CA HIS A 159 -5.31 -21.61 -11.63
C HIS A 159 -4.23 -22.64 -11.28
N ALA A 160 -4.40 -23.33 -10.17
CA ALA A 160 -3.93 -24.71 -10.05
C ALA A 160 -4.73 -25.56 -11.06
N GLY A 161 -4.26 -25.60 -12.32
CA GLY A 161 -4.92 -26.29 -13.44
C GLY A 161 -5.01 -25.51 -14.76
N ALA A 162 -4.72 -24.21 -14.75
CA ALA A 162 -4.75 -23.33 -15.93
C ALA A 162 -3.68 -22.26 -15.76
N LYS A 163 -2.45 -22.77 -15.81
CA LYS A 163 -1.28 -22.04 -16.25
C LYS A 163 -1.46 -21.72 -17.74
N PRO A 164 -0.89 -20.61 -18.26
CA PRO A 164 -0.85 -20.35 -19.68
C PRO A 164 -0.33 -21.59 -20.43
N GLN A 165 -1.17 -22.14 -21.29
CA GLN A 165 -0.82 -23.25 -22.16
C GLN A 165 0.13 -22.73 -23.22
N PHE A 166 1.30 -23.37 -23.35
CA PHE A 166 2.35 -22.94 -24.27
C PHE A 166 1.86 -22.79 -25.71
N ASN A 167 0.96 -23.68 -26.15
CA ASN A 167 0.49 -23.71 -27.53
C ASN A 167 -0.66 -22.72 -27.82
N THR A 168 -1.49 -22.37 -26.83
CA THR A 168 -2.71 -21.57 -27.04
C THR A 168 -2.66 -20.18 -26.41
N ASP A 169 -1.96 -20.00 -25.29
CA ASP A 169 -2.05 -18.78 -24.48
C ASP A 169 -0.82 -17.88 -24.61
N ILE A 170 0.25 -18.38 -25.25
CA ILE A 170 1.44 -17.58 -25.61
C ILE A 170 1.36 -17.21 -27.09
N GLU A 171 0.99 -15.95 -27.34
CA GLU A 171 0.96 -15.34 -28.66
C GLU A 171 2.36 -14.85 -29.05
N GLY A 172 2.64 -14.79 -30.37
CA GLY A 172 3.96 -14.36 -30.88
C GLY A 172 5.11 -15.31 -30.53
N LYS A 173 4.82 -16.50 -30.00
CA LYS A 173 5.86 -17.48 -29.70
C LYS A 173 6.57 -17.95 -30.98
N PRO A 174 7.89 -18.13 -30.93
CA PRO A 174 8.61 -18.65 -32.08
C PRO A 174 8.24 -20.10 -32.41
N ASN A 175 8.36 -20.45 -33.70
CA ASN A 175 8.17 -21.82 -34.21
C ASN A 175 9.49 -22.50 -34.60
N THR A 176 10.63 -21.88 -34.28
CA THR A 176 11.97 -22.42 -34.54
C THR A 176 12.81 -22.39 -33.27
N LEU A 177 13.78 -23.29 -33.20
CA LEU A 177 14.76 -23.32 -32.10
C LEU A 177 15.50 -21.99 -31.96
N ALA A 178 15.89 -21.38 -33.09
CA ALA A 178 16.55 -20.08 -33.13
C ALA A 178 15.68 -18.99 -32.49
N GLY A 179 14.37 -19.02 -32.72
CA GLY A 179 13.45 -18.09 -32.10
C GLY A 179 13.35 -18.23 -30.59
N TYR A 180 13.56 -19.44 -30.05
CA TYR A 180 13.71 -19.67 -28.60
C TYR A 180 15.11 -19.36 -28.06
N GLY A 181 15.99 -18.75 -28.87
CA GLY A 181 17.37 -18.44 -28.49
C GLY A 181 18.35 -19.61 -28.62
N ILE A 182 17.92 -20.75 -29.18
CA ILE A 182 18.76 -21.93 -29.39
C ILE A 182 19.36 -21.82 -30.80
N GLY A 183 20.56 -21.23 -30.91
CA GLY A 183 21.21 -20.97 -32.20
C GLY A 183 22.14 -22.08 -32.70
N ASN A 184 22.71 -22.86 -31.78
CA ASN A 184 23.78 -23.82 -32.02
C ASN A 184 23.31 -25.27 -32.21
N PHE A 185 22.00 -25.54 -32.07
CA PHE A 185 21.41 -26.84 -32.39
C PHE A 185 20.56 -26.74 -33.67
N LYS A 186 20.79 -27.63 -34.64
CA LYS A 186 20.09 -27.63 -35.93
C LYS A 186 19.25 -28.89 -36.14
N VAL A 187 18.11 -28.73 -36.79
CA VAL A 187 17.28 -29.83 -37.30
C VAL A 187 16.86 -29.47 -38.72
N GLU A 188 17.61 -29.94 -39.72
CA GLU A 188 17.48 -29.49 -41.11
C GLU A 188 18.03 -30.51 -42.14
N GLU A 189 17.76 -30.30 -43.43
CA GLU A 189 18.49 -31.03 -44.48
C GLU A 189 19.94 -30.55 -44.57
N PHE A 190 20.88 -31.46 -44.78
CA PHE A 190 22.26 -31.11 -45.09
C PHE A 190 22.66 -31.62 -46.48
N ARG A 191 23.38 -30.78 -47.22
CA ARG A 191 23.96 -31.10 -48.53
C ARG A 191 25.38 -30.57 -48.56
N GLY A 192 26.34 -31.43 -48.86
CA GLY A 192 27.75 -31.05 -48.94
C GLY A 192 28.66 -32.11 -48.33
N ASN A 193 29.82 -31.68 -47.87
CA ASN A 193 30.82 -32.57 -47.31
C ASN A 193 30.55 -32.82 -45.83
N LEU A 194 30.32 -34.08 -45.44
CA LEU A 194 30.05 -34.39 -44.04
C LEU A 194 31.23 -34.09 -43.10
N ASN A 195 32.46 -33.95 -43.60
CA ASN A 195 33.60 -33.57 -42.75
C ASN A 195 33.48 -32.13 -42.21
N THR A 196 32.72 -31.26 -42.90
CA THR A 196 32.47 -29.88 -42.46
C THR A 196 31.22 -29.75 -41.59
N LEU A 197 30.43 -30.82 -41.47
CA LEU A 197 29.21 -30.82 -40.67
C LEU A 197 29.55 -31.04 -39.19
N LYS A 198 29.80 -29.93 -38.50
CA LYS A 198 30.30 -29.89 -37.11
C LYS A 198 29.44 -29.03 -36.18
N THR A 199 28.23 -28.68 -36.59
CA THR A 199 27.27 -28.00 -35.72
C THR A 199 26.41 -29.07 -35.07
N ASP A 200 26.14 -28.95 -33.76
CA ASP A 200 25.26 -29.89 -33.07
C ASP A 200 23.90 -29.95 -33.76
N GLY A 201 23.39 -31.16 -33.97
CA GLY A 201 22.09 -31.30 -34.60
C GLY A 201 21.76 -32.68 -35.12
N ILE A 202 20.55 -32.76 -35.67
CA ILE A 202 20.06 -33.92 -36.42
C ILE A 202 19.79 -33.45 -37.84
N TYR A 203 20.48 -34.05 -38.81
CA TYR A 203 20.40 -33.64 -40.20
C TYR A 203 19.84 -34.75 -41.07
N ALA A 204 19.04 -34.39 -42.06
CA ALA A 204 18.59 -35.31 -43.09
C ALA A 204 19.52 -35.23 -44.31
N ILE A 205 20.09 -36.37 -44.72
CA ILE A 205 20.83 -36.52 -45.98
C ILE A 205 19.88 -37.18 -46.97
N THR A 206 19.25 -36.37 -47.82
CA THR A 206 18.23 -36.83 -48.78
C THR A 206 18.75 -36.98 -50.20
N GLN A 207 19.96 -36.47 -50.49
CA GLN A 207 20.57 -36.50 -51.82
C GLN A 207 22.06 -36.88 -51.71
N ALA A 208 22.32 -38.19 -51.64
CA ALA A 208 23.68 -38.72 -51.58
C ALA A 208 24.54 -38.25 -52.77
N SER A 209 23.96 -38.11 -53.96
CA SER A 209 24.66 -37.63 -55.16
C SER A 209 25.22 -36.21 -55.05
N ARG A 210 24.75 -35.42 -54.09
CA ARG A 210 25.20 -34.04 -53.84
C ARG A 210 26.01 -33.89 -52.56
N SER A 211 26.36 -35.00 -51.92
CA SER A 211 27.05 -35.01 -50.63
C SER A 211 28.30 -35.89 -50.70
N GLN A 212 29.28 -35.63 -49.83
CA GLN A 212 30.59 -36.28 -49.85
C GLN A 212 30.93 -36.85 -48.48
N ASN A 213 31.84 -37.83 -48.44
CA ASN A 213 32.26 -38.55 -47.23
C ASN A 213 31.09 -39.25 -46.52
N LEU A 214 30.20 -39.84 -47.32
CA LEU A 214 29.03 -40.58 -46.86
C LEU A 214 29.42 -42.01 -46.45
N PRO A 215 28.77 -42.61 -45.44
CA PRO A 215 28.93 -44.02 -45.14
C PRO A 215 28.32 -44.89 -46.24
N VAL A 216 27.21 -44.44 -46.83
CA VAL A 216 26.45 -45.14 -47.88
C VAL A 216 25.84 -44.14 -48.86
N SER A 217 25.66 -44.56 -50.12
CA SER A 217 25.08 -43.72 -51.18
C SER A 217 23.54 -43.83 -51.24
N THR A 218 22.88 -43.65 -50.11
CA THR A 218 21.41 -43.63 -49.98
C THR A 218 20.98 -42.54 -49.00
N SER A 219 19.68 -42.40 -48.74
CA SER A 219 19.15 -41.45 -47.76
C SER A 219 19.35 -41.95 -46.33
N TYR A 220 19.67 -41.05 -45.41
CA TYR A 220 19.83 -41.35 -43.98
C TYR A 220 19.68 -40.08 -43.15
N HIS A 221 19.47 -40.23 -41.84
CA HIS A 221 19.66 -39.13 -40.91
C HIS A 221 21.02 -39.26 -40.23
N ILE A 222 21.63 -38.13 -39.88
CA ILE A 222 22.91 -38.08 -39.20
C ILE A 222 22.80 -37.20 -37.96
N GLN A 223 23.13 -37.76 -36.82
CA GLN A 223 23.30 -37.01 -35.58
C GLN A 223 24.75 -36.53 -35.51
N VAL A 224 24.91 -35.24 -35.26
CA VAL A 224 26.21 -34.58 -35.11
C VAL A 224 26.31 -34.12 -33.67
N ILE A 225 27.34 -34.60 -32.99
CA ILE A 225 27.67 -34.24 -31.61
C ILE A 225 29.03 -33.57 -31.67
N ALA A 226 29.01 -32.26 -31.65
CA ALA A 226 30.18 -31.42 -31.71
C ALA A 226 30.40 -30.79 -30.33
N GLY A 227 31.59 -30.98 -29.76
CA GLY A 227 32.03 -30.15 -28.64
C GLY A 227 32.06 -28.65 -29.04
N SER A 228 32.27 -27.77 -28.06
CA SER A 228 32.14 -26.29 -28.17
C SER A 228 32.39 -25.69 -29.57
N ASP A 229 33.58 -25.90 -30.14
CA ASP A 229 34.03 -25.25 -31.37
C ASP A 229 34.18 -26.22 -32.55
N GLY A 230 33.54 -27.39 -32.49
CA GLY A 230 33.65 -28.42 -33.53
C GLY A 230 34.99 -29.17 -33.56
N ALA A 231 35.84 -28.97 -32.55
CA ALA A 231 37.13 -29.64 -32.38
C ALA A 231 37.03 -31.14 -32.05
N TRP A 232 35.91 -31.54 -31.45
CA TRP A 232 35.60 -32.93 -31.12
C TRP A 232 34.22 -33.24 -31.67
N CYS A 233 34.20 -33.75 -32.90
CA CYS A 233 32.95 -34.05 -33.59
C CYS A 233 32.77 -35.56 -33.74
N ARG A 234 31.60 -36.06 -33.33
CA ARG A 234 31.12 -37.42 -33.58
C ARG A 234 29.91 -37.37 -34.48
N GLN A 235 29.85 -38.32 -35.40
CA GLN A 235 28.77 -38.47 -36.35
C GLN A 235 28.21 -39.89 -36.30
N LEU A 236 26.89 -39.97 -36.17
CA LEU A 236 26.13 -41.22 -36.14
C LEU A 236 25.11 -41.17 -37.27
N ALA A 237 25.30 -42.01 -38.30
CA ALA A 237 24.41 -42.09 -39.44
C ALA A 237 23.49 -43.31 -39.33
N TYR A 238 22.21 -43.10 -39.58
CA TYR A 238 21.16 -44.10 -39.45
C TYR A 238 20.43 -44.21 -40.79
N VAL A 239 20.64 -45.32 -41.49
CA VAL A 239 20.18 -45.49 -42.86
C VAL A 239 18.65 -45.52 -42.94
N ALA A 240 18.08 -44.77 -43.88
CA ALA A 240 16.63 -44.73 -44.04
C ALA A 240 16.09 -46.13 -44.39
N TYR A 241 15.03 -46.55 -43.69
CA TYR A 241 14.37 -47.84 -43.87
C TYR A 241 15.29 -49.07 -43.66
N SER A 242 16.38 -48.91 -42.91
CA SER A 242 17.28 -49.99 -42.53
C SER A 242 17.58 -49.94 -41.03
N THR A 243 18.09 -51.04 -40.49
CA THR A 243 18.71 -51.09 -39.16
C THR A 243 20.20 -50.74 -39.21
N ASP A 244 20.75 -50.55 -40.41
CA ASP A 244 22.16 -50.23 -40.57
C ASP A 244 22.48 -48.86 -39.97
N MET A 245 23.55 -48.85 -39.18
CA MET A 245 24.10 -47.67 -38.55
C MET A 245 25.58 -47.59 -38.81
N TYR A 246 26.07 -46.36 -38.94
CA TYR A 246 27.48 -46.08 -39.13
C TYR A 246 27.93 -45.01 -38.16
N GLU A 247 29.08 -45.22 -37.55
CA GLU A 247 29.71 -44.24 -36.66
C GLU A 247 31.03 -43.77 -37.24
N ARG A 248 31.34 -42.49 -37.03
CA ARG A 248 32.71 -42.00 -37.13
C ARG A 248 32.94 -40.83 -36.18
N HIS A 249 34.20 -40.50 -35.98
CA HIS A 249 34.60 -39.35 -35.18
C HIS A 249 35.81 -38.65 -35.79
N GLN A 250 35.96 -37.36 -35.48
CA GLN A 250 37.15 -36.61 -35.81
C GLN A 250 38.33 -37.12 -34.97
N THR A 251 39.47 -37.36 -35.61
CA THR A 251 40.65 -37.97 -34.96
C THR A 251 41.71 -36.95 -34.55
N SER A 252 41.54 -35.69 -34.94
CA SER A 252 42.44 -34.58 -34.61
C SER A 252 41.66 -33.29 -34.35
N GLN A 253 42.11 -32.49 -33.39
CA GLN A 253 41.58 -31.16 -33.11
C GLN A 253 42.11 -30.10 -34.09
N ALA A 254 43.35 -30.27 -34.57
CA ALA A 254 44.03 -29.30 -35.42
C ALA A 254 43.77 -29.52 -36.92
N GLU A 255 43.37 -30.74 -37.30
CA GLU A 255 43.23 -31.17 -38.69
C GLU A 255 41.83 -31.74 -38.94
N ASP A 256 41.31 -31.60 -40.16
CA ASP A 256 40.03 -32.16 -40.61
C ASP A 256 40.11 -33.67 -40.91
N ASN A 257 40.78 -34.42 -40.03
CA ASN A 257 40.94 -35.86 -40.12
C ASN A 257 39.78 -36.59 -39.45
N TRP A 258 39.25 -37.60 -40.12
CA TRP A 258 38.11 -38.40 -39.68
C TRP A 258 38.46 -39.88 -39.69
N SER A 259 37.93 -40.64 -38.72
CA SER A 259 37.96 -42.09 -38.81
C SER A 259 37.18 -42.55 -40.05
N ALA A 260 37.49 -43.76 -40.53
CA ALA A 260 36.57 -44.45 -41.42
C ALA A 260 35.19 -44.59 -40.75
N TRP A 261 34.15 -44.69 -41.57
CA TRP A 261 32.84 -45.12 -41.10
C TRP A 261 32.93 -46.58 -40.66
N GLY A 262 32.57 -46.84 -39.40
CA GLY A 262 32.53 -48.17 -38.79
C GLY A 262 31.14 -48.57 -38.35
#